data_AF-A0A2W5CTE1-F1
#
_entry.id   AF-A0A2W5CTE1-F1
#
_cell.length_a   1.000
_cell.length_b   1.000
_cell.length_c   1.000
_cell.angle_alpha   90.00
_cell.angle_beta   90.00
_cell.angle_gamma   90.00
#
_symmetry.space_group_name_H-M   'P 1'
#
loop_
_entity.id
_entity.type
_entity.pdbx_description
1 polymer ?
#
loop_
_entity_poly.entity_id
_entity_poly.type
_entity_poly.pdbx_seq_one_letter_code
_entity_poly.pdbx_strand_id
1 'polypeptide(L)'
;MGVSEFGVQNKQRPSGYREGDYPTLTREDVPEGVEIAMIWAETTAGIIGDGAEMPWYLPEDLKHFKNSTMGYPVVMGRTSWEALGKYRPLPGRENFVITRSADYSAPGGHVVASIKDGIA
;
A
#
# COMPACT_ATOMS: atom_id res chain seq x y z
N MET A 1 23.54 22.20 1.81
CA MET A 1 23.17 20.89 2.39
C MET A 1 22.04 20.38 1.52
N GLY A 2 22.35 19.51 0.56
CA GLY A 2 21.47 19.20 -0.56
C GLY A 2 20.43 18.15 -0.18
N VAL A 3 19.16 18.48 -0.38
CA VAL A 3 18.07 17.50 -0.44
C VAL A 3 18.21 16.74 -1.75
N SER A 4 18.64 15.48 -1.69
CA SER A 4 18.65 14.61 -2.86
C SER A 4 17.23 14.13 -3.12
N GLU A 5 16.62 14.61 -4.20
CA GLU A 5 15.43 14.02 -4.79
C GLU A 5 15.76 12.57 -5.20
N PHE A 6 15.31 11.59 -4.40
CA PHE A 6 15.36 10.18 -4.79
C PHE A 6 14.20 9.88 -5.74
N GLY A 7 14.29 10.41 -6.95
CA GLY A 7 13.40 10.02 -8.05
C GLY A 7 13.87 8.71 -8.66
N VAL A 8 13.17 7.61 -8.39
CA VAL A 8 13.32 6.38 -9.19
C VAL A 8 12.81 6.70 -10.60
N GLN A 9 13.72 6.80 -11.57
CA GLN A 9 13.44 7.03 -12.98
C GLN A 9 12.92 5.74 -13.64
N ASN A 10 11.77 5.21 -13.17
CA ASN A 10 11.07 4.17 -13.91
C ASN A 10 10.15 4.81 -14.96
N LYS A 11 10.51 4.64 -16.25
CA LYS A 11 9.73 5.14 -17.40
C LYS A 11 8.46 4.34 -17.68
N GLN A 12 8.21 3.26 -16.95
CA GLN A 12 6.91 2.58 -16.91
C GLN A 12 6.20 2.92 -15.59
N ARG A 13 5.80 4.19 -15.44
CA ARG A 13 4.66 4.49 -14.55
C ARG A 13 3.46 3.70 -15.06
N PRO A 14 2.57 3.17 -14.19
CA PRO A 14 1.33 2.55 -14.64
C PRO A 14 0.63 3.51 -15.60
N SER A 15 0.51 3.11 -16.87
CA SER A 15 -0.03 3.98 -17.92
C SER A 15 -1.46 4.33 -17.56
N GLY A 16 -1.73 5.59 -17.22
CA GLY A 16 -3.08 6.07 -16.92
C GLY A 16 -3.19 7.13 -15.83
N TYR A 17 -2.20 7.25 -14.93
CA TYR A 17 -2.20 8.28 -13.88
C TYR A 17 -1.49 9.55 -14.34
N ARG A 18 -2.22 10.66 -14.35
CA ARG A 18 -1.73 12.02 -14.60
C ARG A 18 -1.35 12.69 -13.29
N GLU A 19 -0.54 13.73 -13.39
CA GLU A 19 -0.34 14.67 -12.29
C GLU A 19 -1.71 15.24 -11.85
N GLY A 20 -2.05 15.11 -10.56
CA GLY A 20 -3.38 15.42 -10.02
C GLY A 20 -4.32 14.21 -9.84
N ASP A 21 -4.02 13.04 -10.42
CA ASP A 21 -4.83 11.82 -10.21
C ASP A 21 -4.54 11.15 -8.85
N TYR A 22 -3.44 11.52 -8.20
CA TYR A 22 -3.07 11.00 -6.89
C TYR A 22 -3.81 11.76 -5.80
N PRO A 23 -4.38 11.06 -4.80
CA PRO A 23 -4.92 11.72 -3.63
C PRO A 23 -3.81 12.55 -2.98
N THR A 24 -4.05 13.85 -2.84
CA THR A 24 -3.13 14.72 -2.09
C THR A 24 -3.40 14.47 -0.62
N LEU A 25 -2.41 13.90 0.06
CA LEU A 25 -2.36 13.82 1.50
C LEU A 25 -1.29 14.80 1.98
N THR A 26 -1.71 15.77 2.77
CA THR A 26 -0.82 16.75 3.40
C THR A 26 -0.64 16.42 4.87
N ARG A 27 0.34 17.05 5.54
CA ARG A 27 0.52 16.86 6.98
C ARG A 27 -0.71 17.27 7.79
N GLU A 28 -1.51 18.21 7.29
CA GLU A 28 -2.74 18.71 7.93
C GLU A 28 -3.87 17.66 7.93
N ASP A 29 -3.83 16.72 6.99
CA ASP A 29 -4.81 15.63 6.89
C ASP A 29 -4.52 14.48 7.87
N VAL A 30 -3.34 14.45 8.49
CA VAL A 30 -2.88 13.36 9.36
C VAL A 30 -3.10 13.74 10.82
N PRO A 31 -3.82 12.94 11.63
CA PRO A 31 -4.06 13.27 13.04
C PRO A 31 -2.76 13.52 13.82
N GLU A 32 -2.86 14.32 14.88
CA GLU A 32 -1.72 14.60 15.75
C GLU A 32 -1.23 13.30 16.42
N GLY A 33 0.08 13.06 16.44
CA GLY A 33 0.66 11.83 16.97
C GLY A 33 0.58 10.61 16.05
N VAL A 34 0.01 10.73 14.84
CA VAL A 34 0.02 9.66 13.82
C VAL A 34 1.20 9.85 12.88
N GLU A 35 1.96 8.77 12.66
CA GLU A 35 3.01 8.68 11.66
C GLU A 35 2.58 7.76 10.51
N ILE A 36 2.96 8.12 9.29
CA ILE A 36 2.69 7.33 8.09
C ILE A 36 4.02 6.85 7.52
N ALA A 37 4.11 5.55 7.29
CA ALA A 37 5.23 4.89 6.64
C ALA A 37 4.75 4.16 5.38
N MET A 38 5.63 4.07 4.39
CA MET A 38 5.43 3.27 3.18
C MET A 38 6.43 2.13 3.15
N ILE A 39 5.96 0.94 2.78
CA ILE A 39 6.78 -0.25 2.62
C ILE A 39 6.43 -0.90 1.28
N TRP A 40 7.44 -1.22 0.47
CA TRP A 40 7.29 -1.88 -0.82
C TRP A 40 8.53 -2.72 -1.14
N ALA A 41 8.38 -3.64 -2.08
CA ALA A 41 9.47 -4.33 -2.74
C ALA A 41 9.39 -4.05 -4.25
N GLU A 42 10.54 -3.83 -4.88
CA GLU A 42 10.63 -3.57 -6.32
C GLU A 42 11.84 -4.26 -6.94
N THR A 43 11.74 -4.59 -8.23
CA THR A 43 12.89 -5.02 -9.02
C THR A 43 13.83 -3.83 -9.30
N THR A 44 15.04 -4.10 -9.78
CA THR A 44 15.95 -3.05 -10.27
C THR A 44 15.41 -2.27 -11.47
N ALA A 45 14.37 -2.79 -12.14
CA ALA A 45 13.62 -2.12 -13.20
C ALA A 45 12.37 -1.38 -12.68
N GLY A 46 12.17 -1.31 -11.35
CA GLY A 46 11.04 -0.64 -10.69
C GLY A 46 9.70 -1.37 -10.83
N ILE A 47 9.72 -2.68 -11.05
CA ILE A 47 8.50 -3.51 -11.12
C ILE A 47 8.11 -3.92 -9.70
N ILE A 48 6.86 -3.66 -9.30
CA ILE A 48 6.32 -4.00 -7.97
C ILE A 48 5.29 -5.15 -8.01
N GLY A 49 4.88 -5.58 -9.21
CA GLY A 49 3.87 -6.61 -9.42
C GLY A 49 3.57 -6.77 -10.91
N ASP A 50 2.91 -7.86 -11.29
CA ASP A 50 2.54 -8.14 -12.69
C ASP A 50 1.05 -7.85 -13.02
N GLY A 51 0.29 -7.38 -12.03
CA GLY A 51 -1.14 -7.10 -12.14
C GLY A 51 -2.04 -8.17 -11.51
N ALA A 52 -1.51 -9.34 -11.20
CA ALA A 52 -2.21 -10.40 -10.46
C ALA A 52 -1.52 -10.74 -9.15
N GLU A 53 -0.19 -10.82 -9.16
CA GLU A 53 0.62 -11.20 -8.01
C GLU A 53 2.02 -10.56 -8.03
N MET A 54 2.85 -10.90 -7.05
CA MET A 54 4.27 -10.58 -7.09
C MET A 54 4.97 -11.61 -7.99
N PRO A 55 5.73 -11.19 -9.02
CA PRO A 55 6.40 -12.11 -9.94
C PRO A 55 7.62 -12.82 -9.31
N TRP A 56 7.81 -12.71 -8.00
CA TRP A 56 8.84 -13.38 -7.22
C TRP A 56 8.25 -13.99 -5.94
N TYR A 57 8.90 -15.03 -5.46
CA TYR A 57 8.67 -15.60 -4.14
C TYR A 57 9.96 -15.52 -3.33
N LEU A 58 10.03 -14.53 -2.42
CA LEU A 58 11.18 -14.32 -1.54
C LEU A 58 10.70 -14.37 -0.07
N PRO A 59 10.87 -15.51 0.63
CA PRO A 59 10.42 -15.67 2.01
C PRO A 59 10.99 -14.62 2.97
N GLU A 60 12.22 -14.17 2.74
CA GLU A 60 12.91 -13.16 3.53
C GLU A 60 12.23 -11.80 3.43
N ASP A 61 11.73 -11.45 2.23
CA ASP A 61 10.98 -10.20 1.99
C ASP A 61 9.63 -10.24 2.71
N LEU A 62 8.90 -11.36 2.61
CA LEU A 62 7.65 -11.57 3.35
C LEU A 62 7.86 -11.51 4.88
N LYS A 63 8.98 -12.06 5.36
CA LYS A 63 9.37 -12.01 6.77
C LYS A 63 9.70 -10.57 7.19
N HIS A 64 10.42 -9.84 6.35
CA HIS A 64 10.71 -8.42 6.57
C HIS A 64 9.40 -7.61 6.65
N PHE A 65 8.53 -7.74 5.65
CA PHE A 65 7.22 -7.10 5.63
C PHE A 65 6.39 -7.43 6.89
N LYS A 66 6.33 -8.71 7.28
CA LYS A 66 5.63 -9.12 8.51
C LYS A 66 6.22 -8.44 9.75
N ASN A 67 7.54 -8.42 9.89
CA ASN A 67 8.19 -7.84 11.06
C ASN A 67 8.00 -6.32 11.12
N SER A 68 8.15 -5.64 9.98
CA SER A 68 8.01 -4.19 9.87
C SER A 68 6.57 -3.70 10.08
N THR A 69 5.57 -4.54 9.81
CA THR A 69 4.15 -4.17 9.94
C THR A 69 3.46 -4.74 11.18
N MET A 70 4.11 -5.63 11.94
CA MET A 70 3.46 -6.30 13.07
C MET A 70 2.98 -5.31 14.13
N GLY A 71 1.73 -5.42 14.55
CA GLY A 71 1.13 -4.54 15.56
C GLY A 71 0.71 -3.16 15.04
N TYR A 72 0.92 -2.87 13.75
CA TYR A 72 0.50 -1.62 13.12
C TYR A 72 -0.64 -1.87 12.11
N PRO A 73 -1.55 -0.89 11.92
CA PRO A 73 -2.49 -0.90 10.82
C PRO A 73 -1.78 -0.95 9.46
N VAL A 74 -2.30 -1.78 8.55
CA VAL A 74 -1.84 -1.86 7.17
C VAL A 74 -2.94 -1.36 6.25
N VAL A 75 -2.67 -0.27 5.56
CA VAL A 75 -3.55 0.32 4.55
C VAL A 75 -3.08 -0.13 3.16
N MET A 76 -3.98 -0.67 2.35
CA MET A 76 -3.67 -1.16 1.01
C MET A 76 -4.84 -0.94 0.04
N GLY A 77 -4.56 -1.00 -1.26
CA GLY A 77 -5.63 -0.99 -2.27
C GLY A 77 -6.33 -2.34 -2.39
N ARG A 78 -7.56 -2.33 -2.93
CA ARG A 78 -8.33 -3.55 -3.26
C ARG A 78 -7.52 -4.62 -3.99
N THR A 79 -6.79 -4.25 -5.05
CA THR A 79 -6.04 -5.21 -5.86
C THR A 79 -4.91 -5.86 -5.06
N SER A 80 -4.22 -5.10 -4.22
CA SER A 80 -3.20 -5.65 -3.30
C SER A 80 -3.82 -6.61 -2.29
N TRP A 81 -4.98 -6.27 -1.74
CA TRP A 81 -5.75 -7.17 -0.90
C TRP A 81 -6.09 -8.46 -1.66
N GLU A 82 -6.63 -8.37 -2.87
CA GLU A 82 -6.94 -9.55 -3.70
C GLU A 82 -5.73 -10.45 -3.97
N ALA A 83 -4.58 -9.85 -4.27
CA ALA A 83 -3.32 -10.55 -4.50
C ALA A 83 -2.79 -11.31 -3.27
N LEU A 84 -3.16 -10.92 -2.04
CA LEU A 84 -2.80 -11.68 -0.84
C LEU A 84 -3.50 -13.06 -0.79
N GLY A 85 -4.57 -13.29 -1.56
CA GLY A 85 -5.20 -14.61 -1.69
C GLY A 85 -5.59 -15.20 -0.33
N LYS A 86 -5.05 -16.38 -0.01
CA LYS A 86 -5.28 -17.13 1.24
C LYS A 86 -4.57 -16.55 2.47
N TYR A 87 -3.67 -15.58 2.29
CA TYR A 87 -2.92 -14.96 3.39
C TYR A 87 -3.67 -13.77 4.02
N ARG A 88 -4.89 -13.49 3.54
CA ARG A 88 -5.81 -12.51 4.11
C ARG A 88 -6.65 -13.11 5.24
N PRO A 89 -7.02 -12.31 6.25
CA PRO A 89 -6.39 -11.04 6.61
C PRO A 89 -4.95 -11.29 7.09
N LEU A 90 -4.10 -10.26 7.05
CA LEU A 90 -2.76 -10.33 7.61
C LEU A 90 -2.86 -10.48 9.14
N PRO A 91 -2.48 -11.62 9.75
CA PRO A 91 -2.73 -11.84 11.18
C PRO A 91 -1.93 -10.87 12.06
N GLY A 92 -2.52 -10.44 13.18
CA GLY A 92 -1.91 -9.53 14.15
C GLY A 92 -1.85 -8.07 13.70
N ARG A 93 -2.59 -7.71 12.64
CA ARG A 93 -2.63 -6.37 12.05
C ARG A 93 -4.07 -6.00 11.72
N GLU A 94 -4.42 -4.74 11.90
CA GLU A 94 -5.65 -4.20 11.32
C GLU A 94 -5.41 -3.99 9.82
N ASN A 95 -6.33 -4.47 8.99
CA ASN A 95 -6.19 -4.42 7.54
C ASN A 95 -7.24 -3.45 6.99
N PHE A 96 -6.80 -2.36 6.37
CA PHE A 96 -7.66 -1.37 5.73
C PHE A 96 -7.53 -1.49 4.21
N VAL A 97 -8.67 -1.68 3.53
CA VAL A 97 -8.77 -1.89 2.09
C VAL A 97 -9.44 -0.69 1.43
N ILE A 98 -8.65 0.08 0.68
CA ILE A 98 -9.14 1.24 -0.06
C ILE A 98 -9.80 0.78 -1.36
N THR A 99 -11.07 1.15 -1.54
CA THR A 99 -11.82 0.91 -2.77
C THR A 99 -12.93 1.94 -2.96
N ARG A 100 -13.23 2.27 -4.22
CA ARG A 100 -14.40 3.11 -4.58
C ARG A 100 -15.67 2.28 -4.81
N SER A 101 -15.57 0.96 -4.78
CA SER A 101 -16.71 0.04 -4.97
C SER A 101 -17.49 -0.05 -3.66
N ALA A 102 -18.65 0.60 -3.59
CA ALA A 102 -19.47 0.66 -2.38
C ALA A 102 -19.94 -0.72 -1.88
N ASP A 103 -20.18 -1.67 -2.79
CA ASP A 103 -20.66 -3.02 -2.46
C ASP A 103 -19.51 -4.02 -2.20
N TYR A 104 -18.26 -3.53 -2.13
CA TYR A 104 -17.12 -4.41 -1.90
C TYR A 104 -17.06 -4.89 -0.45
N SER A 105 -16.82 -6.19 -0.28
CA SER A 105 -16.60 -6.80 1.04
C SER A 105 -15.19 -7.34 1.14
N ALA A 106 -14.50 -6.98 2.23
CA ALA A 106 -13.20 -7.52 2.61
C ALA A 106 -13.35 -8.28 3.94
N PRO A 107 -13.68 -9.58 3.92
CA PRO A 107 -13.86 -10.35 5.15
C PRO A 107 -12.63 -10.28 6.05
N GLY A 108 -12.83 -9.85 7.31
CA GLY A 108 -11.75 -9.68 8.29
C GLY A 108 -10.88 -8.42 8.10
N GLY A 109 -11.23 -7.54 7.16
CA GLY A 109 -10.63 -6.22 6.99
C GLY A 109 -11.68 -5.10 7.04
N HIS A 110 -11.21 -3.87 7.08
CA HIS A 110 -12.02 -2.65 7.06
C HIS A 110 -12.02 -2.07 5.65
N VAL A 111 -13.19 -1.83 5.08
CA VAL A 111 -13.31 -1.20 3.75
C VAL A 111 -13.43 0.31 3.94
N VAL A 112 -12.58 1.07 3.25
CA VAL A 112 -12.55 2.54 3.30
C VAL A 112 -12.58 3.12 1.88
N ALA A 113 -13.20 4.28 1.70
CA ALA A 113 -13.36 4.89 0.37
C ALA A 113 -12.10 5.66 -0.09
N SER A 114 -11.27 6.09 0.85
CA SER A 114 -10.07 6.88 0.60
C SER A 114 -8.99 6.64 1.66
N ILE A 115 -7.77 7.15 1.40
CA ILE A 115 -6.69 7.16 2.40
C ILE A 115 -7.12 7.97 3.63
N LYS A 116 -7.79 9.12 3.43
CA LYS A 116 -8.22 9.99 4.54
C LYS A 116 -9.14 9.25 5.52
N ASP A 117 -10.08 8.46 4.99
CA ASP A 117 -10.99 7.66 5.82
C ASP A 117 -10.26 6.51 6.54
N GLY A 118 -9.11 6.07 6.03
CA GLY A 118 -8.33 4.98 6.63
C GLY A 118 -7.31 5.44 7.67
N ILE A 119 -7.05 6.75 7.79
CA ILE A 119 -6.09 7.33 8.76
C ILE A 119 -6.76 8.23 9.81
N ALA A 120 -8.07 8.46 9.71
CA ALA A 120 -8.86 9.23 10.65
C ALA A 120 -9.23 8.40 11.89
#